data_AF-A0A2S8B2U4-F1
#
_entry.id   AF-A0A2S8B2U4-F1
#
_cell.length_a   1.000
_cell.length_b   1.000
_cell.length_c   1.000
_cell.angle_alpha   90.00
_cell.angle_beta   90.00
_cell.angle_gamma   90.00
#
_symmetry.space_group_name_H-M   'P 1'
#
loop_
_entity.id
_entity.type
_entity.pdbx_description
1 polymer ?
#
loop_
_entity_poly.entity_id
_entity_poly.type
_entity_poly.pdbx_seq_one_letter_code
_entity_poly.pdbx_strand_id
1 'polypeptide(L)'
;MSVAAPVDAAGKPVIEPLSSKAIAAGFDHYEKVAKSAVEGGAEIYSTNCFASLAKDFSWSTLDRCGAFDQAAVRMADADVSYFNQSELDYFASEAAAGRYLAVGTTAGLSGDNADVRLAQLQKEAADQRLPKLSSKSAVSAAAATEDAAEAPVMDEYTPEEELAAE
;
A
#
# COMPACT_ATOMS: atom_id res chain seq x y z
N MET A 1 -17.39 -13.79 -2.11
CA MET A 1 -16.35 -14.65 -1.51
C MET A 1 -16.36 -14.37 -0.02
N SER A 2 -16.45 -15.40 0.83
CA SER A 2 -16.72 -15.24 2.26
C SER A 2 -15.40 -15.10 3.04
N VAL A 3 -15.22 -13.98 3.74
CA VAL A 3 -14.14 -13.79 4.72
C VAL A 3 -14.70 -14.24 6.06
N ALA A 4 -14.54 -15.50 6.43
CA ALA A 4 -15.06 -16.01 7.70
C ALA A 4 -13.90 -16.46 8.59
N ALA A 5 -13.90 -16.01 9.85
CA ALA A 5 -12.99 -16.55 10.85
C ALA A 5 -13.26 -18.06 11.07
N PRO A 6 -12.25 -18.82 11.53
CA PRO A 6 -12.46 -20.17 12.00
C PRO A 6 -13.55 -20.18 13.09
N VAL A 7 -14.40 -21.21 13.09
CA VAL A 7 -15.47 -21.37 14.08
C VAL A 7 -15.14 -22.47 15.08
N ASP A 8 -15.61 -22.32 16.32
CA ASP A 8 -15.49 -23.34 17.35
C ASP A 8 -16.45 -24.51 17.12
N ALA A 9 -16.42 -25.51 18.01
CA ALA A 9 -17.30 -26.67 17.94
C ALA A 9 -18.80 -26.31 18.06
N ALA A 10 -19.13 -25.10 18.54
CA ALA A 10 -20.49 -24.57 18.64
C ALA A 10 -20.86 -23.66 17.45
N GLY A 11 -19.99 -23.54 16.44
CA GLY A 11 -20.22 -22.71 15.25
C GLY A 11 -20.03 -21.21 15.49
N LYS A 12 -19.42 -20.80 16.61
CA LYS A 12 -19.13 -19.39 16.89
C LYS A 12 -17.76 -18.99 16.36
N PRO A 13 -17.58 -17.77 15.82
CA PRO A 13 -16.27 -17.28 15.42
C PRO A 13 -15.27 -17.37 16.58
N VAL A 14 -14.16 -18.06 16.37
CA VAL A 14 -13.01 -18.06 17.29
C VAL A 14 -12.28 -16.75 17.06
N ILE A 15 -12.34 -15.86 18.05
CA ILE A 15 -11.64 -14.58 18.03
C ILE A 15 -10.32 -14.75 18.78
N GLU A 16 -9.22 -14.73 18.04
CA GLU A 16 -7.88 -14.76 18.66
C GLU A 16 -7.54 -13.38 19.27
N PRO A 17 -6.70 -13.34 20.32
CA PRO A 17 -6.20 -12.08 20.86
C PRO A 17 -5.39 -11.29 19.81
N LEU A 18 -5.18 -10.01 20.08
CA LEU A 18 -4.30 -9.17 19.26
C LEU A 18 -2.86 -9.72 19.31
N SER A 19 -2.21 -9.84 18.16
CA SER A 19 -0.89 -10.43 18.04
C SER A 19 0.21 -9.37 17.93
N SER A 20 0.91 -9.08 19.04
CA SER A 20 2.06 -8.16 19.04
C SER A 20 3.17 -8.59 18.07
N LYS A 21 3.34 -9.91 17.88
CA LYS A 21 4.28 -10.46 16.89
C LYS A 21 3.86 -10.12 15.46
N ALA A 22 2.57 -10.20 15.16
CA ALA A 22 2.04 -9.82 13.85
C ALA A 22 2.19 -8.31 13.61
N ILE A 23 1.97 -7.51 14.66
CA ILE A 23 2.14 -6.05 14.61
C ILE A 23 3.59 -5.69 14.28
N ALA A 24 4.56 -6.25 15.00
CA ALA A 24 5.98 -6.05 14.72
C ALA A 24 6.33 -6.46 13.27
N ALA A 25 5.82 -7.61 12.80
CA ALA A 25 6.02 -8.06 11.43
C ALA A 25 5.41 -7.10 10.39
N GLY A 26 4.28 -6.46 10.69
CA GLY A 26 3.67 -5.45 9.82
C GLY A 26 4.57 -4.23 9.62
N PHE A 27 5.19 -3.74 10.70
CA PHE A 27 6.18 -2.67 10.63
C PHE A 27 7.44 -3.07 9.88
N ASP A 28 7.97 -4.28 10.11
CA ASP A 28 9.11 -4.81 9.37
C ASP A 28 8.82 -4.91 7.86
N HIS A 29 7.57 -5.26 7.50
CA HIS A 29 7.15 -5.31 6.11
C HIS A 29 7.04 -3.93 5.49
N TYR A 30 6.48 -2.97 6.22
CA TYR A 30 6.44 -1.58 5.79
C TYR A 30 7.85 -1.03 5.58
N GLU A 31 8.79 -1.28 6.50
CA GLU A 31 10.18 -0.88 6.34
C GLU A 31 10.81 -1.42 5.06
N LYS A 32 10.56 -2.69 4.72
CA LYS A 32 11.08 -3.31 3.49
C LYS A 32 10.50 -2.67 2.23
N VAL A 33 9.19 -2.40 2.23
CA VAL A 33 8.50 -1.76 1.10
C VAL A 33 8.98 -0.32 0.94
N ALA A 34 9.06 0.44 2.03
CA ALA A 34 9.52 1.81 1.99
C ALA A 34 10.98 1.93 1.52
N LYS A 35 11.85 0.97 1.90
CA LYS A 35 13.24 0.90 1.43
C LYS A 35 13.40 0.51 -0.03
N SER A 36 12.42 -0.17 -0.65
CA SER A 36 12.51 -0.53 -2.06
C SER A 36 12.29 0.67 -2.99
N ALA A 37 11.79 1.80 -2.45
CA ALA A 37 11.51 3.04 -3.18
C ALA A 37 10.63 2.84 -4.44
N VAL A 38 9.81 1.79 -4.45
CA VAL A 38 8.83 1.55 -5.50
C VAL A 38 7.64 2.47 -5.27
N GLU A 39 7.38 3.38 -6.21
CA GLU A 39 6.21 4.26 -6.19
C GLU A 39 4.92 3.45 -6.16
N GLY A 40 3.98 3.79 -5.26
CA GLY A 40 2.75 3.00 -5.07
C GLY A 40 2.95 1.67 -4.35
N GLY A 41 4.19 1.34 -3.95
CA GLY A 41 4.54 0.03 -3.40
C GLY A 41 3.82 -0.28 -2.09
N ALA A 42 3.56 0.73 -1.25
CA ALA A 42 2.88 0.52 0.02
C ALA A 42 1.40 0.21 -0.20
N GLU A 43 0.73 0.96 -1.08
CA GLU A 43 -0.68 0.70 -1.44
C GLU A 43 -0.86 -0.70 -2.04
N ILE A 44 0.02 -1.09 -2.98
CA ILE A 44 0.00 -2.42 -3.59
C ILE A 44 0.19 -3.53 -2.54
N TYR A 45 1.12 -3.33 -1.60
CA TYR A 45 1.35 -4.30 -0.53
C TYR A 45 0.11 -4.45 0.35
N SER A 46 -0.44 -3.34 0.84
CA SER A 46 -1.63 -3.33 1.71
C SER A 46 -2.82 -4.00 1.03
N THR A 47 -3.10 -3.62 -0.21
CA THR A 47 -4.19 -4.19 -1.01
C THR A 47 -4.06 -5.71 -1.10
N ASN A 48 -2.86 -6.22 -1.41
CA ASN A 48 -2.60 -7.65 -1.50
C ASN A 48 -2.68 -8.35 -0.13
N CYS A 49 -2.25 -7.68 0.93
CA CYS A 49 -2.34 -8.19 2.30
C CYS A 49 -3.80 -8.42 2.69
N PHE A 50 -4.67 -7.42 2.50
CA PHE A 50 -6.10 -7.56 2.79
C PHE A 50 -6.81 -8.52 1.83
N ALA A 51 -6.44 -8.54 0.55
CA ALA A 51 -6.99 -9.52 -0.41
C ALA A 51 -6.65 -10.97 -0.01
N SER A 52 -5.51 -11.21 0.64
CA SER A 52 -5.15 -12.55 1.13
C SER A 52 -6.11 -13.08 2.20
N LEU A 53 -6.70 -12.19 3.02
CA LEU A 53 -7.67 -12.56 4.06
C LEU A 53 -8.98 -13.12 3.48
N ALA A 54 -9.30 -12.81 2.22
CA ALA A 54 -10.44 -13.41 1.53
C ALA A 54 -10.19 -14.85 1.09
N LYS A 55 -8.93 -15.30 1.06
CA LYS A 55 -8.55 -16.66 0.69
C LYS A 55 -8.32 -17.53 1.93
N ASP A 56 -7.59 -17.00 2.90
CA ASP A 56 -7.23 -17.70 4.14
C ASP A 56 -7.19 -16.70 5.29
N PHE A 57 -8.32 -16.58 5.98
CA PHE A 57 -8.45 -15.63 7.07
C PHE A 57 -7.70 -16.12 8.31
N SER A 58 -6.88 -15.24 8.89
CA SER A 58 -6.38 -15.39 10.25
C SER A 58 -6.29 -14.03 10.93
N TRP A 59 -6.56 -14.00 12.23
CA TRP A 59 -6.47 -12.80 13.06
C TRP A 59 -5.07 -12.19 13.05
N SER A 60 -4.05 -13.05 13.13
CA SER A 60 -2.65 -12.65 12.98
C SER A 60 -2.37 -11.95 11.63
N THR A 61 -2.95 -12.42 10.53
CA THR A 61 -2.76 -11.75 9.23
C THR A 61 -3.49 -10.41 9.19
N LEU A 62 -4.70 -10.33 9.74
CA LEU A 62 -5.43 -9.07 9.87
C LEU A 62 -4.64 -8.04 10.68
N ASP A 63 -4.10 -8.44 11.83
CA ASP A 63 -3.28 -7.57 12.68
C ASP A 63 -2.00 -7.12 11.98
N ARG A 64 -1.35 -8.01 11.22
CA ARG A 64 -0.18 -7.65 10.42
C ARG A 64 -0.52 -6.63 9.33
N CYS A 65 -1.60 -6.83 8.58
CA CYS A 65 -2.03 -5.89 7.53
C CYS A 65 -2.44 -4.54 8.15
N GLY A 66 -3.18 -4.56 9.26
CA GLY A 66 -3.52 -3.36 10.01
C GLY A 66 -2.29 -2.62 10.52
N ALA A 67 -1.30 -3.32 11.08
CA ALA A 67 -0.06 -2.71 11.55
C ALA A 67 0.80 -2.13 10.42
N PHE A 68 0.81 -2.77 9.25
CA PHE A 68 1.43 -2.19 8.06
C PHE A 68 0.76 -0.86 7.68
N ASP A 69 -0.57 -0.82 7.64
CA ASP A 69 -1.32 0.40 7.36
C ASP A 69 -1.04 1.48 8.43
N GLN A 70 -0.96 1.12 9.71
CA GLN A 70 -0.60 2.07 10.78
C GLN A 70 0.83 2.62 10.64
N ALA A 71 1.78 1.80 10.17
CA ALA A 71 3.12 2.28 9.87
C ALA A 71 3.10 3.29 8.70
N ALA A 72 2.31 3.01 7.66
CA ALA A 72 2.15 3.90 6.51
C ALA A 72 1.47 5.23 6.88
N VAL A 73 0.38 5.19 7.66
CA VAL A 73 -0.32 6.39 8.19
C VAL A 73 0.67 7.28 8.95
N ARG A 74 1.39 6.70 9.90
CA ARG A 74 2.36 7.45 10.73
C ARG A 74 3.52 8.00 9.92
N MET A 75 3.92 7.32 8.85
CA MET A 75 4.95 7.84 7.94
C MET A 75 4.42 8.98 7.08
N ALA A 76 3.18 8.90 6.60
CA ALA A 76 2.54 9.99 5.87
C ALA A 76 2.39 11.24 6.75
N ASP A 77 2.05 11.06 8.04
CA ASP A 77 2.01 12.16 9.03
C ASP A 77 3.38 12.77 9.29
N ALA A 78 4.45 11.96 9.23
CA ALA A 78 5.82 12.40 9.51
C ALA A 78 6.48 13.08 8.30
N ASP A 79 6.32 12.50 7.10
CA ASP A 79 6.90 13.00 5.86
C ASP A 79 6.12 12.48 4.63
N VAL A 80 5.28 13.35 4.08
CA VAL A 80 4.48 13.07 2.88
C VAL A 80 5.31 12.89 1.61
N SER A 81 6.59 13.29 1.59
CA SER A 81 7.42 13.25 0.37
C SER A 81 7.74 11.84 -0.14
N TYR A 82 7.49 10.82 0.69
CA TYR A 82 7.63 9.41 0.34
C TYR A 82 6.41 8.82 -0.37
N PHE A 83 5.31 9.57 -0.45
CA PHE A 83 4.03 9.09 -0.96
C PHE A 83 3.59 9.89 -2.18
N ASN A 84 2.98 9.22 -3.15
CA ASN A 84 2.16 9.89 -4.16
C ASN A 84 0.75 10.18 -3.60
N GLN A 85 -0.05 10.96 -4.33
CA GLN A 85 -1.39 11.33 -3.85
C GLN A 85 -2.31 10.12 -3.62
N SER A 86 -2.22 9.08 -4.47
CA SER A 86 -3.01 7.86 -4.33
C SER A 86 -2.70 7.17 -3.00
N GLU A 87 -1.42 7.02 -2.66
CA GLU A 87 -1.02 6.39 -1.41
C GLU A 87 -1.42 7.25 -0.20
N LEU A 88 -1.34 8.57 -0.29
CA LEU A 88 -1.82 9.47 0.78
C LEU A 88 -3.32 9.30 1.04
N ASP A 89 -4.13 9.21 -0.02
CA ASP A 89 -5.57 9.00 0.09
C ASP A 89 -5.88 7.59 0.62
N TYR A 90 -5.14 6.58 0.14
CA TYR A 90 -5.27 5.20 0.58
C TYR A 90 -4.89 5.02 2.05
N PHE A 91 -3.83 5.68 2.52
CA PHE A 91 -3.36 5.64 3.91
C PHE A 91 -3.88 6.79 4.77
N ALA A 92 -4.94 7.48 4.36
CA ALA A 92 -5.67 8.35 5.27
C ALA A 92 -6.12 7.54 6.51
N SER A 93 -5.92 8.09 7.70
CA SER A 93 -6.15 7.38 8.98
C SER A 93 -7.52 6.69 9.03
N GLU A 94 -8.58 7.40 8.64
CA GLU A 94 -9.95 6.87 8.61
C GLU A 94 -10.14 5.77 7.55
N ALA A 95 -9.50 5.89 6.39
CA ALA A 95 -9.58 4.87 5.34
C ALA A 95 -8.88 3.58 5.78
N ALA A 96 -7.69 3.70 6.39
CA ALA A 96 -6.95 2.58 6.97
C ALA A 96 -7.72 1.90 8.11
N ALA A 97 -8.30 2.69 9.03
CA ALA A 97 -9.17 2.19 10.09
C ALA A 97 -10.38 1.46 9.52
N GLY A 98 -11.06 2.07 8.54
CA GLY A 98 -12.23 1.51 7.88
C GLY A 98 -11.96 0.15 7.23
N ARG A 99 -10.81 -0.02 6.56
CA ARG A 99 -10.41 -1.34 6.00
C ARG A 99 -10.25 -2.40 7.09
N TYR A 100 -9.55 -2.07 8.17
CA TYR A 100 -9.33 -3.00 9.29
C TYR A 100 -10.66 -3.42 9.93
N LEU A 101 -11.54 -2.46 10.24
CA LEU A 101 -12.84 -2.70 10.85
C LEU A 101 -13.77 -3.50 9.93
N ALA A 102 -13.82 -3.17 8.64
CA ALA A 102 -14.65 -3.88 7.67
C ALA A 102 -14.28 -5.37 7.61
N VAL A 103 -12.99 -5.71 7.62
CA VAL A 103 -12.54 -7.11 7.61
C VAL A 103 -12.80 -7.79 8.95
N GLY A 104 -12.51 -7.12 10.07
CA GLY A 104 -12.76 -7.67 11.40
C GLY A 104 -14.24 -7.98 11.66
N THR A 105 -15.14 -7.07 11.28
CA THR A 105 -16.59 -7.24 11.42
C THR A 105 -17.13 -8.32 10.49
N THR A 106 -16.65 -8.39 9.24
CA THR A 106 -17.01 -9.48 8.31
C THR A 106 -16.57 -10.84 8.86
N ALA A 107 -15.43 -10.89 9.54
CA ALA A 107 -14.92 -12.10 10.18
C ALA A 107 -15.63 -12.48 11.50
N GLY A 108 -16.60 -11.68 11.96
CA GLY A 108 -17.47 -12.02 13.09
C GLY A 108 -17.18 -11.25 14.39
N LEU A 109 -16.32 -10.23 14.39
CA LEU A 109 -16.29 -9.27 15.49
C LEU A 109 -17.58 -8.44 15.51
N SER A 110 -18.14 -8.20 16.70
CA SER A 110 -19.13 -7.13 16.86
C SER A 110 -18.46 -5.76 16.67
N GLY A 111 -19.24 -4.74 16.32
CA GLY A 111 -18.74 -3.36 16.14
C GLY A 111 -17.89 -2.89 17.32
N ASP A 112 -18.45 -2.94 18.54
CA ASP A 112 -17.74 -2.54 19.77
C ASP A 112 -16.41 -3.30 19.97
N ASN A 113 -16.38 -4.60 19.68
CA ASN A 113 -15.15 -5.39 19.83
C ASN A 113 -14.13 -5.10 18.72
N ALA A 114 -14.59 -4.77 17.51
CA ALA A 114 -13.73 -4.34 16.41
C ALA A 114 -13.08 -2.99 16.74
N ASP A 115 -13.82 -2.05 17.31
CA ASP A 115 -13.31 -0.75 17.75
C ASP A 115 -12.29 -0.92 18.89
N VAL A 116 -12.58 -1.76 19.88
CA VAL A 116 -11.64 -2.09 20.96
C VAL A 116 -10.34 -2.69 20.40
N ARG A 117 -10.44 -3.62 19.45
CA ARG A 117 -9.27 -4.24 18.83
C ARG A 117 -8.46 -3.23 18.02
N LEU A 118 -9.12 -2.37 17.24
CA LEU A 118 -8.46 -1.29 16.49
C LEU A 118 -7.73 -0.33 17.44
N ALA A 119 -8.36 0.08 18.53
CA ALA A 119 -7.73 0.95 19.51
C ALA A 119 -6.49 0.30 20.14
N GLN A 120 -6.53 -1.00 20.42
CA GLN A 120 -5.36 -1.75 20.90
C GLN A 120 -4.26 -1.84 19.84
N LEU A 121 -4.62 -2.12 18.58
CA LEU A 121 -3.69 -2.12 17.45
C LEU A 121 -2.99 -0.78 17.31
N GLN A 122 -3.74 0.33 17.30
CA GLN A 122 -3.21 1.69 17.19
C GLN A 122 -2.29 2.04 18.36
N LYS A 123 -2.68 1.64 19.58
CA LYS A 123 -1.85 1.82 20.77
C LYS A 123 -0.52 1.07 20.67
N GLU A 124 -0.55 -0.22 20.35
CA GLU A 124 0.68 -1.01 20.19
C GLU A 124 1.52 -0.54 18.99
N ALA A 125 0.87 -0.12 17.91
CA ALA A 125 1.53 0.46 16.75
C ALA A 125 2.23 1.77 17.09
N ALA A 126 1.71 2.59 18.00
CA ALA A 126 2.36 3.83 18.44
C ALA A 126 3.71 3.58 19.12
N ASP A 127 3.83 2.46 19.85
CA ASP A 127 5.06 2.04 20.51
C ASP A 127 6.12 1.48 19.54
N GLN A 128 5.72 1.16 18.30
CA GLN A 128 6.65 0.68 17.27
C GLN A 128 7.49 1.83 16.70
N ARG A 129 8.75 1.52 16.39
CA ARG A 129 9.66 2.45 15.75
C ARG A 129 9.35 2.58 14.25
N LEU A 130 9.26 3.82 13.76
CA LEU A 130 9.16 4.08 12.33
C LEU A 130 10.50 3.88 11.62
N PRO A 131 10.47 3.42 10.35
CA PRO A 131 11.67 3.36 9.52
C PRO A 131 12.34 4.72 9.40
N LYS A 132 13.67 4.74 9.49
CA LYS A 132 14.45 5.90 9.06
C LYS A 132 14.77 5.71 7.59
N LEU A 133 13.96 6.31 6.73
CA LEU A 133 14.24 6.34 5.30
C LEU A 133 15.30 7.42 5.10
N SER A 134 16.53 7.03 4.75
CA SER A 134 17.53 8.02 4.36
C SER A 134 16.95 8.81 3.19
N SER A 135 16.89 10.13 3.37
CA SER A 135 16.47 11.12 2.38
C SER A 135 16.84 10.64 1.00
N LYS A 136 15.83 10.49 0.13
CA LYS A 136 15.88 10.10 -1.28
C LYS A 136 17.14 10.68 -1.90
N SER A 137 18.25 9.94 -1.82
CA SER A 137 19.52 10.39 -2.38
C SER A 137 19.28 10.32 -3.86
N ALA A 138 19.36 11.48 -4.50
CA ALA A 138 19.17 11.68 -5.91
C ALA A 138 20.06 10.71 -6.71
N VAL A 139 19.57 9.50 -6.96
CA VAL A 139 20.03 8.72 -8.09
C VAL A 139 19.28 9.32 -9.25
N SER A 140 19.95 10.34 -9.80
CA SER A 140 19.70 10.97 -11.07
C SER A 140 18.96 10.06 -12.04
N ALA A 141 17.98 10.66 -12.70
CA ALA A 141 17.61 10.36 -14.08
C ALA A 141 18.84 10.52 -15.00
N ALA A 142 19.83 9.64 -14.86
CA ALA A 142 20.99 9.49 -15.72
C ALA A 142 20.97 8.08 -16.33
N ALA A 143 19.89 7.82 -17.08
CA ALA A 143 19.85 6.81 -18.12
C ALA A 143 19.00 7.37 -19.27
N ALA A 144 19.45 8.49 -19.82
CA ALA A 144 19.02 9.04 -21.11
C ALA A 144 20.12 9.97 -21.66
N THR A 145 21.34 9.45 -21.72
CA THR A 145 22.36 9.94 -22.66
C THR A 145 22.86 8.74 -23.44
N GLU A 146 22.01 8.22 -24.31
CA GLU A 146 22.45 7.52 -25.50
C GLU A 146 22.11 8.43 -26.68
N ASP A 147 23.12 9.23 -27.02
CA ASP A 147 23.55 9.49 -28.40
C ASP A 147 22.60 8.95 -29.49
N ALA A 148 21.73 9.83 -29.97
CA ALA A 148 21.06 9.69 -31.26
C ALA A 148 20.97 11.09 -31.89
N ALA A 149 22.14 11.64 -32.21
CA ALA A 149 22.27 12.77 -33.11
C ALA A 149 22.70 12.25 -34.48
N GLU A 150 21.74 11.76 -35.25
CA GLU A 150 21.80 11.85 -36.72
C GLU A 150 20.43 12.32 -37.21
N ALA A 151 20.40 13.56 -37.66
CA ALA A 151 19.22 14.21 -38.21
C ALA A 151 18.85 13.58 -39.56
N PRO A 152 17.57 13.32 -39.86
CA PRO A 152 17.15 13.16 -41.25
C PRO A 152 17.21 14.53 -41.94
N VAL A 153 18.04 14.61 -42.97
CA VAL A 153 18.04 15.72 -43.93
C VAL A 153 16.63 15.77 -44.56
N MET A 154 15.94 16.89 -44.34
CA MET A 154 14.78 17.27 -45.14
C MET A 154 15.27 17.65 -46.53
N ASP A 155 14.68 17.06 -47.58
CA ASP A 155 14.68 17.67 -48.90
C ASP A 155 13.22 17.91 -49.32
N GLU A 156 13.00 19.12 -49.81
CA GLU A 156 11.74 19.79 -50.02
C GLU A 156 10.94 19.14 -51.14
N TYR A 157 9.66 18.83 -50.89
CA TYR A 157 8.70 18.58 -51.96
C TYR A 157 7.96 19.88 -52.27
N THR A 158 8.46 20.63 -53.26
CA THR A 158 7.75 21.76 -53.87
C THR A 158 6.65 21.24 -54.81
N PRO A 159 5.38 21.66 -54.63
CA PRO A 159 4.34 21.43 -55.63
C PRO A 159 4.30 22.65 -56.55
N GLU A 160 4.58 22.47 -57.84
CA GLU A 160 4.19 23.44 -58.87
C GLU A 160 3.30 22.78 -59.92
N GLU A 161 2.23 23.52 -60.23
CA GLU A 161 1.10 23.23 -61.09
C GLU A 161 1.44 22.97 -62.57
N GLU A 162 0.66 22.05 -63.15
CA GLU A 162 -0.12 22.20 -64.40
C GLU A 162 0.55 22.75 -65.69
N LEU A 163 0.64 21.93 -66.76
CA LEU A 163 -0.04 22.20 -68.06
C LEU A 163 0.16 21.09 -69.12
N ALA A 164 -0.98 20.56 -69.59
CA ALA A 164 -1.42 20.31 -70.98
C ALA A 164 -0.54 19.65 -72.08
N ALA A 165 -1.20 18.69 -72.77
CA ALA A 165 -1.19 18.35 -74.21
C ALA A 165 0.12 17.76 -74.79
N GLU A 166 0.12 16.75 -75.68
CA GLU A 166 -0.83 16.29 -76.72
C GLU A 166 -0.84 14.76 -76.84
#